data_AF-A0A0H3ZVW3-F1
#
_entry.id   AF-A0A0H3ZVW3-F1
#
_cell.length_a   1.000
_cell.length_b   1.000
_cell.length_c   1.000
_cell.angle_alpha   90.00
_cell.angle_beta   90.00
_cell.angle_gamma   90.00
#
_symmetry.space_group_name_H-M   'P 1'
#
loop_
_entity.id
_entity.type
_entity.pdbx_description
1 polymer ?
#
loop_
_entity_poly.entity_id
_entity_poly.type
_entity_poly.pdbx_seq_one_letter_code
_entity_poly.pdbx_strand_id
1 'polypeptide(L)' 'MPFTPALILVHPSTGEMKPLAYGWISQNDLIGRFYNVATHFEQSDF' A
#
# COMPACT_ATOMS: atom_id res chain seq x y z
N MET A 1 9.65 15.36 12.16
CA MET A 1 9.38 15.87 10.80
C MET A 1 8.05 15.31 10.34
N PRO A 2 7.15 16.08 9.69
CA PRO A 2 5.91 15.50 9.18
C PRO A 2 6.25 14.61 7.98
N PHE A 3 5.81 13.35 8.00
CA PHE A 3 6.15 12.32 7.00
C PHE A 3 5.36 12.49 5.69
N THR A 4 5.35 13.70 5.12
CA THR A 4 4.64 14.02 3.86
C THR A 4 5.63 14.14 2.69
N PRO A 5 5.35 13.55 1.52
CA PRO A 5 4.12 12.82 1.16
C PRO A 5 4.05 11.42 1.78
N ALA A 6 2.84 10.94 2.06
CA ALA A 6 2.57 9.58 2.51
C ALA A 6 1.62 8.89 1.52
N LEU A 7 1.91 7.63 1.21
CA LEU A 7 1.05 6.76 0.43
C LEU A 7 0.52 5.66 1.35
N ILE A 8 -0.80 5.47 1.36
CA ILE A 8 -1.50 4.51 2.20
C ILE A 8 -2.44 3.71 1.30
N LEU A 9 -2.43 2.39 1.43
CA LEU A 9 -3.38 1.49 0.77
C LEU A 9 -4.61 1.29 1.66
N VAL A 10 -5.80 1.36 1.08
CA VAL A 10 -7.07 1.19 1.79
C VAL A 10 -7.83 0.02 1.19
N HIS A 11 -8.22 -0.95 2.02
CA HIS A 11 -9.11 -2.01 1.61
C HIS A 11 -10.55 -1.48 1.53
N PRO A 12 -11.18 -1.45 0.35
CA PRO A 12 -12.45 -0.74 0.16
C PRO A 12 -13.62 -1.36 0.93
N SER A 13 -13.58 -2.68 1.18
CA SER A 13 -14.68 -3.40 1.84
C SER A 13 -14.62 -3.38 3.36
N THR A 14 -13.42 -3.30 3.95
CA THR A 14 -13.22 -3.35 5.42
C THR A 14 -12.74 -2.02 6.00
N GLY A 15 -12.30 -1.09 5.16
CA GLY A 15 -11.70 0.18 5.59
C GLY A 15 -10.30 0.03 6.20
N GLU A 16 -9.70 -1.17 6.15
CA GLU A 16 -8.36 -1.41 6.68
C GLU A 16 -7.31 -0.59 5.91
N MET A 17 -6.41 0.06 6.64
CA MET A 17 -5.40 0.97 6.07
C MET A 17 -4.00 0.44 6.35
N LYS A 18 -3.15 0.35 5.32
CA LYS A 18 -1.74 -0.06 5.44
C LYS A 18 -0.82 0.95 4.76
N PRO A 19 0.25 1.44 5.42
CA PRO A 19 1.19 2.38 4.80
C PRO A 19 2.01 1.71 3.69
N LEU A 20 2.16 2.39 2.55
CA LEU A 20 2.98 1.96 1.42
C LEU A 20 4.33 2.69 1.38
N ALA A 21 4.32 4.00 1.58
CA ALA A 21 5.53 4.82 1.54
C ALA A 21 5.37 6.11 2.34
N TYR A 22 6.50 6.59 2.85
CA TYR A 22 6.69 7.94 3.37
C TYR A 22 7.85 8.57 2.62
N GLY A 23 7.68 9.81 2.14
CA GLY A 23 8.65 10.47 1.27
C GLY A 23 8.61 9.96 -0.18
N TRP A 24 9.65 10.30 -0.94
CA TRP A 24 9.78 9.93 -2.35
C TRP A 24 10.11 8.44 -2.51
N ILE A 25 9.50 7.79 -3.50
CA ILE A 25 9.72 6.38 -3.81
C ILE A 25 9.78 6.19 -5.34
N SER A 26 10.61 5.25 -5.82
CA SER A 26 10.65 4.90 -7.23
C SER A 26 9.40 4.10 -7.63
N GLN A 27 9.05 4.12 -8.92
CA GLN A 27 7.87 3.39 -9.40
C GLN A 27 8.00 1.88 -9.21
N ASN A 28 9.19 1.31 -9.46
CA ASN A 28 9.43 -0.13 -9.30
C ASN A 28 9.32 -0.56 -7.82
N ASP A 29 9.90 0.24 -6.91
CA ASP A 29 9.81 -0.04 -5.48
C ASP A 29 8.37 0.10 -4.97
N LEU A 30 7.62 1.08 -5.48
CA LEU A 30 6.22 1.25 -5.15
C LEU A 30 5.38 0.05 -5.57
N ILE A 31 5.60 -0.49 -6.77
CA ILE A 31 4.87 -1.68 -7.25
C ILE A 31 5.18 -2.90 -6.39
N GLY A 32 6.46 -3.12 -6.04
CA GLY A 32 6.84 -4.23 -5.16
C GLY A 32 6.22 -4.13 -3.77
N ARG A 33 6.19 -2.93 -3.19
CA ARG A 33 5.53 -2.69 -1.89
C ARG A 33 4.01 -2.83 -1.98
N PHE A 34 3.41 -2.32 -3.04
CA PHE A 34 1.99 -2.48 -3.29
C PHE A 34 1.63 -3.97 -3.34
N TYR A 35 2.36 -4.76 -4.14
CA TYR A 35 2.14 -6.21 -4.23
C TYR A 35 2.21 -6.84 -2.85
N ASN A 36 3.31 -6.68 -2.11
CA ASN A 36 3.48 -7.29 -0.78
C ASN A 36 2.37 -6.95 0.23
N VAL A 37 1.85 -5.72 0.19
CA VAL A 37 0.77 -5.27 1.09
C VAL A 37 -0.60 -5.76 0.59
N ALA A 38 -0.84 -5.73 -0.71
CA ALA A 38 -2.06 -6.20 -1.36
C ALA A 38 -2.24 -7.72 -1.24
N THR A 39 -1.16 -8.51 -1.20
CA THR A 39 -1.23 -9.96 -0.93
C THR A 39 -1.66 -10.30 0.51
N HIS A 40 -1.93 -9.30 1.36
CA HIS A 40 -2.68 -9.52 2.61
C HIS A 40 -3.94 -8.65 2.69
N PHE A 41 -4.58 -8.51 1.52
CA PHE A 41 -5.93 -8.01 1.27
C PHE A 41 -6.64 -8.94 0.28
N GLU A 42 -6.57 -10.25 0.53
CA GLU A 42 -7.16 -11.27 -0.34
C GLU A 42 -8.69 -11.34 -0.15
N GLN A 43 -9.47 -11.58 -1.21
CA GLN A 43 -9.68 -12.95 -1.72
C GLN A 43 -9.62 -13.04 -3.26
N SER A 44 -8.77 -13.95 -3.76
CA SER A 44 -8.77 -14.41 -5.14
C SER A 44 -9.68 -15.64 -5.28
N ASP A 45 -10.85 -15.48 -5.89
CA ASP A 45 -11.78 -16.58 -6.23
C ASP A 45 -11.48 -17.17 -7.62
N PHE A 46 -10.31 -17.81 -7.75
CA PHE A 46 -10.03 -18.75 -8.84
C PHE A 46 -9.91 -20.16 -8.27
#